data_AF-D0DVG9-F1
#
_entry.id   AF-D0DVG9-F1
#
_cell.length_a   1.000
_cell.length_b   1.000
_cell.length_c   1.000
_cell.angle_alpha   90.00
_cell.angle_beta   90.00
_cell.angle_gamma   90.00
#
_symmetry.space_group_name_H-M   'P 1'
#
loop_
_entity.id
_entity.type
_entity.pdbx_description
1 polymer ?
#
loop_
_entity_poly.entity_id
_entity_poly.type
_entity_poly.pdbx_seq_one_letter_code
_entity_poly.pdbx_strand_id
1 'polypeptide(L)'
;MIVCLRHSGVPVDVLQTYAKLLEQGDATLTKRRELLADQLEVLLNKRHNLDRSINRLEHKIALYDSGEIRARKSYFEEYQILDDQKETL
;
A
#
# COMPACT_ATOMS: atom_id res chain seq x y z
N MET A 1 -11.65 -10.77 14.10
CA MET A 1 -10.29 -10.69 13.54
C MET A 1 -10.26 -10.87 12.01
N ILE A 2 -10.84 -11.96 11.46
CA ILE A 2 -10.87 -12.22 10.00
C ILE A 2 -11.53 -11.07 9.19
N VAL A 3 -12.58 -10.44 9.73
CA VAL A 3 -13.26 -9.30 9.07
C VAL A 3 -12.32 -8.09 8.91
N CYS A 4 -11.47 -7.80 9.89
CA CYS A 4 -10.52 -6.68 9.83
C CYS A 4 -9.47 -6.90 8.74
N LEU A 5 -8.97 -8.13 8.60
CA LEU A 5 -7.99 -8.50 7.58
C LEU A 5 -8.59 -8.44 6.17
N ARG A 6 -9.87 -8.78 6.02
CA ARG A 6 -10.60 -8.62 4.77
C ARG A 6 -10.66 -7.14 4.35
N HIS A 7 -10.94 -6.24 5.29
CA HIS A 7 -11.00 -4.80 5.00
C HIS A 7 -9.63 -4.18 4.71
N SER A 8 -8.54 -4.73 5.23
CA SER A 8 -7.17 -4.29 4.89
C SER A 8 -6.68 -4.82 3.54
N GLY A 9 -7.51 -5.55 2.80
CA GLY A 9 -7.17 -6.06 1.47
C GLY A 9 -6.28 -7.31 1.50
N VAL A 10 -6.34 -8.09 2.58
CA VAL A 10 -5.81 -9.47 2.60
C VAL A 10 -6.74 -10.36 1.76
N PRO A 11 -6.20 -11.17 0.82
CA PRO A 11 -7.03 -12.03 -0.03
C PRO A 11 -7.89 -13.02 0.76
N VAL A 12 -9.11 -13.25 0.28
CA VAL A 12 -10.05 -14.19 0.94
C VAL A 12 -9.47 -15.61 0.97
N ASP A 13 -8.69 -16.02 -0.03
CA ASP A 13 -8.07 -17.35 -0.09
C ASP A 13 -7.02 -17.57 1.02
N VAL A 14 -6.30 -16.51 1.39
CA VAL A 14 -5.37 -16.55 2.52
C VAL A 14 -6.13 -16.71 3.84
N LEU A 15 -7.26 -16.01 4.00
CA LEU A 15 -8.12 -16.14 5.18
C LEU A 15 -8.76 -17.53 5.29
N GLN A 16 -9.15 -18.14 4.16
CA GLN A 16 -9.62 -19.53 4.12
C GLN A 16 -8.51 -20.50 4.52
N THR A 17 -7.28 -20.28 4.03
CA THR A 17 -6.12 -21.11 4.38
C THR A 17 -5.80 -21.00 5.87
N TYR A 18 -5.81 -19.79 6.41
CA TYR A 18 -5.65 -19.56 7.85
C TYR A 18 -6.72 -20.28 8.67
N ALA A 19 -8.00 -20.21 8.27
CA ALA A 19 -9.09 -20.90 8.95
C ALA A 19 -8.89 -22.43 8.96
N LYS A 20 -8.53 -23.03 7.81
CA LYS A 20 -8.22 -24.47 7.70
C LYS A 20 -7.04 -24.88 8.58
N LEU A 21 -5.99 -24.06 8.66
CA LEU A 21 -4.85 -24.32 9.55
C LEU A 21 -5.27 -24.24 11.01
N LEU A 22 -6.16 -23.32 11.36
CA LEU A 22 -6.64 -23.13 12.73
C LEU A 22 -7.47 -24.33 13.20
N GLU A 23 -8.29 -24.91 12.32
CA GLU A 23 -9.05 -26.15 12.58
C GLU A 23 -8.15 -27.36 12.85
N GLN A 24 -6.94 -27.40 12.29
CA GLN A 24 -5.95 -28.47 12.50
C GLN A 24 -5.22 -28.37 13.86
N GLY A 25 -5.49 -27.33 14.66
CA GLY A 25 -4.97 -27.19 16.02
C GLY A 25 -3.50 -26.78 16.08
N ASP A 26 -2.84 -27.12 17.18
CA ASP A 26 -1.53 -26.55 17.55
C ASP A 26 -0.37 -26.98 16.65
N ALA A 27 -0.52 -28.09 15.93
CA ALA A 27 0.47 -28.57 14.96
C ALA A 27 0.72 -27.57 13.82
N THR A 28 -0.17 -26.58 13.62
CA THR A 28 -0.05 -25.57 12.57
C THR A 28 0.39 -24.18 13.05
N LEU A 29 0.74 -24.02 14.34
CA LEU A 29 1.09 -22.71 14.91
C LEU A 29 2.18 -21.98 14.11
N THR A 30 3.24 -22.69 13.73
CA THR A 30 4.33 -22.12 12.93
C THR A 30 3.82 -21.64 11.56
N LYS A 31 3.06 -22.48 10.85
CA LYS A 31 2.49 -22.14 9.53
C LYS A 31 1.52 -20.97 9.60
N ARG A 32 0.69 -20.91 10.66
CA ARG A 32 -0.24 -19.80 10.89
C ARG A 32 0.52 -18.48 11.12
N ARG A 33 1.61 -18.52 11.89
CA ARG A 33 2.46 -17.35 12.13
C ARG A 33 3.13 -16.88 10.84
N GLU A 34 3.75 -17.79 10.08
CA GLU A 34 4.41 -17.46 8.81
C GLU A 34 3.43 -16.83 7.83
N LEU A 35 2.26 -17.44 7.63
CA LEU A 35 1.22 -16.91 6.76
C LEU A 35 0.82 -15.47 7.14
N LEU A 36 0.68 -15.18 8.45
CA LEU A 36 0.33 -13.84 8.92
C LEU A 36 1.49 -12.85 8.78
N ALA A 37 2.74 -13.30 8.94
CA ALA A 37 3.92 -12.46 8.75
C ALA A 37 4.05 -12.01 7.28
N ASP A 38 3.83 -12.92 6.33
CA ASP A 38 3.84 -12.59 4.90
C ASP A 38 2.75 -11.55 4.57
N GLN A 39 1.54 -11.72 5.13
CA GLN A 39 0.47 -10.73 4.93
C GLN A 39 0.80 -9.38 5.57
N LEU A 40 1.48 -9.38 6.73
CA LEU A 40 1.92 -8.15 7.36
C LEU A 40 2.92 -7.39 6.47
N GLU A 41 3.87 -8.09 5.86
CA GLU A 41 4.84 -7.49 4.93
C GLU A 41 4.14 -6.85 3.71
N VAL A 42 3.17 -7.56 3.13
CA VAL A 42 2.36 -7.02 2.02
C VAL A 42 1.62 -5.75 2.43
N LEU A 43 1.02 -5.72 3.62
CA LEU A 43 0.32 -4.53 4.13
C LEU A 43 1.26 -3.37 4.40
N LEU A 44 2.46 -3.63 4.92
CA LEU A 44 3.49 -2.61 5.16
C LEU A 44 3.98 -1.99 3.85
N ASN A 45 4.20 -2.80 2.82
CA ASN A 45 4.58 -2.32 1.49
C ASN A 45 3.47 -1.45 0.88
N LYS A 46 2.21 -1.91 0.94
CA LYS A 46 1.05 -1.11 0.50
C LYS A 46 0.97 0.23 1.22
N ARG A 47 1.17 0.24 2.54
CA ARG A 47 1.20 1.47 3.34
C ARG A 47 2.32 2.40 2.87
N HIS A 48 3.53 1.90 2.66
CA HIS A 48 4.64 2.72 2.18
C HIS A 48 4.34 3.39 0.83
N ASN A 49 3.73 2.66 -0.11
CA ASN A 49 3.35 3.22 -1.41
C ASN A 49 2.23 4.25 -1.27
N LEU A 50 1.23 3.99 -0.41
CA LEU A 50 0.16 4.95 -0.12
C LEU A 50 0.71 6.22 0.53
N ASP A 51 1.61 6.11 1.51
CA ASP A 51 2.24 7.26 2.16
C ASP A 51 3.03 8.10 1.14
N ARG A 52 3.75 7.45 0.21
CA ARG A 52 4.43 8.14 -0.90
C ARG A 52 3.43 8.90 -1.78
N SER A 53 2.31 8.28 -2.14
CA SER A 53 1.26 8.93 -2.94
C SER A 53 0.61 10.10 -2.21
N ILE A 54 0.33 9.95 -0.90
CA ILE A 54 -0.23 11.00 -0.06
C ILE A 54 0.73 12.19 0.00
N ASN A 55 2.01 11.97 0.30
CA ASN A 55 3.01 13.04 0.34
C ASN A 55 3.09 13.81 -0.99
N ARG A 56 3.02 13.11 -2.13
CA ARG A 56 3.00 13.76 -3.46
C ARG A 56 1.74 14.59 -3.66
N LEU A 57 0.58 14.10 -3.23
CA LEU A 57 -0.68 14.85 -3.31
C LEU A 57 -0.68 16.07 -2.39
N GLU A 58 -0.24 15.93 -1.14
CA GLU A 58 -0.11 17.03 -0.19
C GLU A 58 0.81 18.12 -0.72
N HIS A 59 1.99 17.75 -1.23
CA HIS A 59 2.91 18.70 -1.88
C HIS A 59 2.25 19.41 -3.06
N LYS A 60 1.56 18.65 -3.93
CA LYS A 60 0.86 19.23 -5.07
C LYS A 60 -0.22 20.20 -4.64
N ILE A 61 -1.04 19.86 -3.64
CA ILE A 61 -2.09 20.71 -3.08
C ILE A 61 -1.45 21.99 -2.51
N ALA A 62 -0.37 21.89 -1.74
CA ALA A 62 0.33 23.05 -1.19
C ALA A 62 0.81 24.03 -2.28
N LEU A 63 1.28 23.53 -3.43
CA LEU A 63 1.66 24.37 -4.58
C LEU A 63 0.46 25.09 -5.23
N TYR A 64 -0.72 24.46 -5.23
CA TYR A 64 -1.95 25.12 -5.67
C TYR A 64 -2.37 26.20 -4.68
N ASP A 65 -2.30 25.92 -3.38
CA ASP A 65 -2.69 26.83 -2.32
C ASP A 65 -1.74 28.04 -2.21
N SER A 66 -0.44 27.85 -2.41
CA SER A 66 0.54 28.94 -2.40
C SER A 66 0.52 29.80 -3.67
N GLY A 67 -0.12 29.33 -4.75
CA GLY A 67 -0.19 30.01 -6.04
C GLY A 67 1.11 29.93 -6.86
N GLU A 68 2.16 29.26 -6.35
CA GLU A 68 3.44 29.04 -7.05
C GLU A 68 3.27 28.32 -8.38
N ILE A 69 2.24 27.48 -8.48
CA ILE A 69 1.86 26.80 -9.73
C ILE A 69 1.53 27.77 -10.87
N ARG A 70 1.06 28.98 -10.57
CA ARG A 70 0.75 30.03 -11.56
C ARG A 70 1.97 30.87 -11.92
N ALA A 71 2.98 30.90 -11.04
CA ALA A 71 4.19 31.70 -11.21
C ALA A 71 5.21 31.05 -12.16
N ARG A 72 5.21 29.71 -12.31
CA ARG A 72 6.09 29.01 -13.26
C ARG A 72 5.31 28.37 -14.40
N LYS A 73 5.44 28.91 -15.63
CA LYS A 73 5.07 28.22 -16.88
C LYS A 73 5.84 26.88 -17.08
N SER A 74 6.93 26.68 -16.32
CA SER A 74 7.78 25.48 -16.29
C SER A 74 7.28 24.36 -15.34
N TYR A 75 6.10 24.52 -14.72
CA TYR A 75 5.49 23.51 -13.84
C TYR A 75 5.30 22.13 -14.51
N PHE A 76 5.14 22.09 -15.84
CA PHE A 76 5.00 20.85 -16.60
C PHE A 76 6.35 20.19 -16.96
N GLU A 77 7.46 20.94 -16.99
CA GLU A 77 8.79 20.42 -17.36
C GLU A 77 9.57 19.94 -16.14
N GLU A 78 9.50 20.66 -15.03
CA GLU A 78 10.33 20.42 -13.84
C GLU A 78 9.90 19.18 -13.05
N TYR A 79 8.62 18.82 -13.10
CA TYR A 79 8.07 17.67 -12.37
C TYR A 79 8.03 16.36 -13.16
N GLN A 80 8.58 16.33 -14.40
CA GLN A 80 8.60 15.15 -15.28
C GLN A 80 7.36 14.26 -15.10
N ILE A 81 6.16 14.83 -15.26
CA ILE A 81 4.87 14.14 -15.01
C ILE A 81 4.73 12.88 -15.89
N LEU A 82 5.61 12.71 -16.88
CA LEU A 82 5.74 11.57 -17.78
C LEU A 82 6.74 10.48 -17.32
N ASP A 83 7.64 10.71 -16.37
CA ASP A 83 8.66 9.73 -15.95
C ASP A 83 8.21 8.79 -14.82
N ASP A 84 7.09 9.07 -14.13
CA ASP A 84 6.44 8.11 -13.20
C ASP A 84 5.87 6.86 -13.93
N GLN A 85 5.92 6.83 -15.28
CA GLN A 85 5.56 5.64 -16.09
C GLN A 85 6.70 4.59 -16.20
N LYS A 86 7.91 4.86 -15.67
CA LYS A 86 9.07 3.97 -15.85
C LYS A 86 9.36 3.00 -14.70
N GLU A 87 8.66 3.10 -13.56
CA GLU A 87 8.91 2.21 -12.41
C GLU A 87 7.98 0.99 -12.38
N THR A 88 7.39 0.62 -13.52
CA THR A 88 6.52 -0.57 -13.68
C THR A 88 6.93 -1.44 -14.88
N LEU A 89 8.23 -1.68 -15.04
CA LEU A 89 8.79 -2.71 -15.91
C LEU A 89 9.76 -3.60 -15.14
#